data_AF-A0A0G1WJX5-F1
#
_entry.id   AF-A0A0G1WJX5-F1
#
_cell.length_a   1.000
_cell.length_b   1.000
_cell.length_c   1.000
_cell.angle_alpha   90.00
_cell.angle_beta   90.00
_cell.angle_gamma   90.00
#
_symmetry.space_group_name_H-M   'P 1'
#
loop_
_entity.id
_entity.type
_entity.pdbx_description
1 polymer ?
#
loop_
_entity_poly.entity_id
_entity_poly.type
_entity_poly.pdbx_seq_one_letter_code
_entity_poly.pdbx_strand_id
1 'polypeptide(L)' 'MKIQLLPFFAKLILRLNPFNRLLVVCRGYSDDYENLTELVWKDDKHLQFYDKETYPEFQLWLR' A
#
# COMPACT_ATOMS: atom_id res chain seq x y z
N MET A 1 11.07 -8.32 -5.07
CA MET A 1 10.32 -9.48 -4.52
C MET A 1 8.90 -9.02 -4.25
N LYS A 2 7.88 -9.69 -4.79
CA LYS A 2 6.47 -9.31 -4.62
C LYS A 2 5.89 -10.10 -3.46
N ILE A 3 5.60 -9.44 -2.35
CA ILE A 3 4.94 -10.07 -1.19
C ILE A 3 3.54 -9.46 -1.10
N GLN A 4 2.51 -10.27 -1.25
CA GLN A 4 1.13 -9.81 -1.02
C GLN A 4 0.95 -9.48 0.46
N LEU A 5 0.37 -8.33 0.72
CA LEU A 5 0.10 -7.82 2.06
C LEU A 5 -1.39 -7.87 2.36
N LEU A 6 -1.71 -8.31 3.57
CA LEU A 6 -3.04 -8.05 4.11
C LEU A 6 -3.15 -6.56 4.48
N PRO A 7 -4.35 -5.96 4.37
CA PRO A 7 -4.63 -4.57 4.75
C PRO A 7 -4.03 -4.14 6.09
N PHE A 8 -4.13 -5.03 7.09
CA PHE A 8 -3.58 -4.81 8.42
C PHE A 8 -2.07 -4.59 8.39
N PHE A 9 -1.33 -5.48 7.71
CA PHE A 9 0.12 -5.38 7.60
C PHE A 9 0.53 -4.23 6.68
N ALA A 10 -0.22 -3.94 5.61
CA ALA A 10 0.03 -2.79 4.74
C ALA A 10 0.01 -1.48 5.54
N LYS A 11 -1.04 -1.25 6.34
CA LYS A 11 -1.15 -0.07 7.20
C LYS A 11 -0.06 -0.03 8.27
N LEU A 12 0.25 -1.17 8.90
CA LEU A 12 1.26 -1.27 9.94
C LEU A 12 2.66 -0.98 9.40
N ILE A 13 3.04 -1.60 8.29
CA ILE A 13 4.34 -1.40 7.63
C ILE A 13 4.43 0.04 7.14
N LEU A 14 3.40 0.56 6.48
CA LEU A 14 3.37 1.94 6.01
C LEU A 14 3.58 2.94 7.16
N ARG A 15 2.94 2.71 8.30
CA ARG A 15 3.11 3.53 9.52
C ARG A 15 4.49 3.42 10.14
N LEU A 16 5.05 2.21 10.17
CA LEU A 16 6.28 1.93 10.89
C LEU A 16 7.54 2.18 10.07
N ASN A 17 7.46 2.21 8.73
CA ASN A 17 8.59 2.26 7.80
C ASN A 17 9.53 3.45 8.07
N PRO A 18 10.58 3.30 8.90
CA PRO A 18 11.37 4.43 9.36
C PRO A 18 12.54 4.72 8.40
N PHE A 19 12.83 3.79 7.49
CA PHE A 19 14.00 3.81 6.63
C PHE A 19 13.67 3.89 5.14
N ASN A 20 12.38 3.98 4.77
CA ASN A 20 11.91 3.99 3.37
C ASN A 20 12.53 2.88 2.49
N ARG A 21 12.95 1.77 3.11
CA ARG A 21 13.51 0.60 2.41
C ARG A 21 12.41 -0.32 1.85
N LEU A 22 11.20 -0.14 2.36
CA LEU A 22 10.01 -0.85 1.97
C LEU A 22 9.07 0.09 1.24
N LEU A 23 8.60 -0.33 0.07
CA LEU A 23 7.58 0.35 -0.72
C LEU A 23 6.29 -0.44 -0.55
N VAL A 24 5.26 0.18 0.01
CA VAL A 24 3.92 -0.40 0.03
C VAL A 24 3.21 0.13 -1.19
N VAL A 25 2.82 -0.75 -2.11
CA VAL A 25 2.06 -0.36 -3.30
C VAL A 25 0.65 -0.94 -3.24
N CYS A 26 -0.31 -0.24 -3.84
CA CYS A 26 -1.69 -0.67 -3.92
C CYS A 26 -2.21 -0.59 -5.35
N ARG A 27 -3.02 -1.58 -5.74
CA ARG A 27 -3.72 -1.60 -7.03
C ARG A 27 -5.11 -0.98 -6.86
N GLY A 28 -5.57 -0.21 -7.85
CA GLY A 28 -6.90 0.41 -7.81
C GLY A 28 -6.93 1.77 -7.11
N TYR A 29 -5.77 2.29 -6.72
CA TYR A 29 -5.64 3.61 -6.12
C TYR A 29 -5.12 4.63 -7.15
N SER A 30 -5.87 5.73 -7.35
CA SER A 30 -5.73 6.74 -8.43
C SER A 30 -6.52 6.39 -9.71
N ASP A 31 -6.56 7.31 -10.69
CA ASP A 31 -7.25 7.14 -12.00
C ASP A 31 -6.74 5.92 -12.81
N ASP A 32 -5.62 5.33 -12.39
CA ASP A 32 -5.08 4.10 -12.96
C ASP A 32 -5.47 2.86 -12.13
N TYR A 33 -6.63 2.29 -12.44
CA TYR A 33 -7.09 1.02 -11.86
C TYR A 33 -6.18 -0.18 -12.19
N GLU A 34 -5.36 -0.07 -13.22
CA GLU A 34 -4.45 -1.15 -13.66
C GLU A 34 -3.05 -1.05 -13.04
N ASN A 35 -2.60 0.15 -12.66
CA ASN A 35 -1.24 0.36 -12.16
C ASN A 35 -1.16 0.18 -10.63
N LEU A 36 0.05 -0.17 -10.18
CA LEU A 36 0.40 -0.21 -8.77
C LEU A 36 0.92 1.16 -8.36
N THR A 37 0.20 1.80 -7.44
CA THR A 37 0.56 3.13 -6.92
C THR A 37 1.28 2.97 -5.59
N GLU A 38 2.39 3.68 -5.42
CA GLU A 38 3.11 3.75 -4.15
C GLU A 38 2.26 4.50 -3.11
N LEU A 39 2.10 3.88 -1.94
CA LEU A 39 1.50 4.50 -0.77
C LEU A 39 2.58 5.11 0.11
N VAL A 40 2.33 6.31 0.58
CA VAL A 40 3.19 7.07 1.49
C VAL A 40 2.38 7.43 2.73
N TRP A 41 2.89 7.09 3.92
CA TRP A 41 2.16 7.32 5.18
C TRP A 41 1.68 8.77 5.35
N LYS A 42 2.48 9.74 4.89
CA LYS A 42 2.17 11.16 5.06
C LYS A 42 0.85 11.54 4.37
N ASP A 43 0.63 11.02 3.17
CA ASP A 43 -0.49 11.40 2.31
C ASP A 43 -1.64 10.37 2.42
N ASP A 44 -1.31 9.09 2.59
CA ASP A 44 -2.25 7.96 2.47
C ASP A 44 -2.69 7.35 3.81
N LYS A 45 -2.31 7.93 4.95
CA LYS A 45 -2.74 7.43 6.28
C LYS A 45 -4.26 7.37 6.48
N HIS A 46 -5.01 8.17 5.68
CA HIS A 46 -6.46 8.29 5.76
C HIS A 46 -7.21 7.28 4.87
N LEU A 47 -6.50 6.53 4.02
CA LEU A 47 -7.14 5.53 3.16
C LEU A 47 -7.81 4.43 3.98
N GLN A 48 -8.92 3.92 3.45
CA GLN A 48 -9.64 2.81 4.07
C GLN A 48 -9.04 1.47 3.62
N PHE A 49 -7.88 1.09 4.16
CA PHE A 49 -7.16 -0.14 3.77
C PHE A 49 -8.01 -1.43 3.76
N TYR A 50 -9.07 -1.49 4.57
CA TYR A 50 -9.95 -2.65 4.68
C TYR A 50 -11.07 -2.70 3.63
N ASP A 51 -11.26 -1.62 2.89
CA ASP A 51 -12.20 -1.57 1.78
C ASP A 51 -11.60 -2.32 0.58
N LYS A 52 -12.11 -3.53 0.35
CA LYS A 52 -11.65 -4.41 -0.73
C LYS A 52 -12.19 -4.00 -2.10
N GLU A 53 -13.24 -3.17 -2.15
CA GLU A 53 -13.76 -2.67 -3.42
C GLU A 53 -12.84 -1.59 -3.97
N THR A 54 -12.43 -0.64 -3.13
CA THR A 54 -11.52 0.44 -3.53
C THR A 54 -10.04 0.02 -3.52
N TYR A 55 -9.63 -0.85 -2.59
CA TYR A 55 -8.23 -1.29 -2.44
C TYR A 55 -8.12 -2.82 -2.50
N PRO A 56 -8.28 -3.41 -3.69
CA PRO A 56 -8.34 -4.86 -3.85
C PRO A 56 -7.02 -5.59 -3.53
N GLU A 57 -5.87 -4.94 -3.73
CA GLU A 57 -4.57 -5.60 -3.59
C GLU A 57 -3.49 -4.65 -3.04
N PHE A 58 -2.80 -5.11 -1.98
CA PHE A 58 -1.60 -4.47 -1.44
C PHE A 58 -0.38 -5.36 -1.66
N GLN A 59 0.74 -4.77 -2.05
CA GLN A 59 2.01 -5.47 -2.19
C GLN A 59 3.14 -4.72 -1.48
N LEU A 60 4.09 -5.49 -0.96
CA LEU A 60 5.34 -4.98 -0.41
C LEU A 60 6.45 -5.20 -1.42
N TRP A 61 7.14 -4.11 -1.75
CA TRP A 61 8.29 -4.10 -2.62
C TRP A 61 9.52 -3.66 -1.80
N LEU A 62 10.65 -4.31 -2.05
CA LEU A 62 11.94 -3.90 -1.48
C LEU A 62 12.59 -2.94 -2.48
N ARG A 63 13.04 -1.79 -2.00
CA ARG A 63 13.80 -0.82 -2.81
C ARG A 63 15.26 -1.24 -2.95
#